data_AF-A0A6A3FFF7-F1
#
_entry.id   AF-A0A6A3FFF7-F1
#
_cell.length_a   1.000
_cell.length_b   1.000
_cell.length_c   1.000
_cell.angle_alpha   90.00
_cell.angle_beta   90.00
_cell.angle_gamma   90.00
#
_symmetry.space_group_name_H-M   'P 1'
#
loop_
_entity.id
_entity.type
_entity.pdbx_description
1 polymer ?
#
loop_
_entity_poly.entity_id
_entity_poly.type
_entity_poly.pdbx_seq_one_letter_code
_entity_poly.pdbx_strand_id
1 'polypeptide(L)'
;MRLPVSVFYIAVFGSLEAAAKSVPTVIAYYLSTSCGTTPNRVDLEFDSDCTDNCLGDLTGDWQASNSVCPLGDYKSAVWDAFGGASYLLQESYINGCESMVGASAFLASGNCEQVIMFVENWGYAVYSVAQLESDGSASVNYFTDSDCTTTLPEAARLTQYINAQDTIIDKATLNSDSCDGDNYRWSYYSSSSPYTSDSGTGSVGSAVVSVVNTTESTGGTDANPISKDNSSTKVTPTTSTTVASGDNLGVIVGAVAGALVVVLIALGFVWHRRRGKGSDTLETDNQSQSQNQYLTNATPA
;
A
#
# COMPACT_ATOMS: atom_id res chain seq x y z
N MET A 1 1.54 68.95 2.06
CA MET A 1 0.56 67.89 2.38
C MET A 1 1.00 66.62 1.66
N ARG A 2 1.41 65.60 2.43
CA ARG A 2 1.85 64.28 1.92
C ARG A 2 0.69 63.31 2.11
N LEU A 3 0.22 62.68 1.04
CA LEU A 3 -0.73 61.56 1.09
C LEU A 3 0.07 60.25 0.99
N PRO A 4 -0.22 59.23 1.83
CA PRO A 4 0.49 57.96 1.77
C PRO A 4 -0.08 57.10 0.64
N VAL A 5 0.82 56.54 -0.17
CA VAL A 5 0.50 55.50 -1.14
C VAL A 5 0.43 54.17 -0.37
N SER A 6 -0.77 53.64 -0.20
CA SER A 6 -0.98 52.31 0.38
C SER A 6 -0.66 51.25 -0.67
N VAL A 7 0.46 50.56 -0.50
CA VAL A 7 0.83 49.38 -1.28
C VAL A 7 0.02 48.20 -0.75
N PHE A 8 -0.90 47.67 -1.55
CA PHE A 8 -1.56 46.39 -1.29
C PHE A 8 -0.61 45.26 -1.69
N TYR A 9 -0.07 44.53 -0.71
CA TYR A 9 0.59 43.25 -0.95
C TYR A 9 -0.49 42.19 -1.20
N ILE A 10 -0.65 41.77 -2.45
CA ILE A 10 -1.39 40.54 -2.78
C ILE A 10 -0.41 39.39 -2.51
N ALA A 11 -0.58 38.73 -1.36
CA ALA A 11 0.04 37.45 -1.12
C ALA A 11 -0.62 36.44 -2.07
N VAL A 12 0.09 36.08 -3.13
CA VAL A 12 -0.25 34.94 -3.97
C VAL A 12 -0.11 33.71 -3.08
N PHE A 13 -1.23 33.16 -2.63
CA PHE A 13 -1.27 31.82 -2.07
C PHE A 13 -0.93 30.88 -3.22
N GLY A 14 0.35 30.50 -3.32
CA GLY A 14 0.75 29.37 -4.11
C GLY A 14 -0.03 28.17 -3.58
N SER A 15 -0.87 27.58 -4.44
CA SER A 15 -1.54 26.33 -4.17
C SER A 15 -0.48 25.30 -3.81
N LEU A 16 -0.31 25.05 -2.51
CA LEU A 16 0.35 23.85 -2.03
C LEU A 16 -0.66 22.73 -2.26
N GLU A 17 -0.83 22.32 -3.52
CA GLU A 17 -1.32 20.99 -3.82
C GLU A 17 -0.19 20.05 -3.41
N ALA A 18 -0.11 19.78 -2.11
CA ALA A 18 0.50 18.54 -1.68
C ALA A 18 -0.32 17.46 -2.37
N ALA A 19 0.21 16.90 -3.46
CA ALA A 19 -0.36 15.71 -4.07
C ALA A 19 -0.52 14.72 -2.92
N ALA A 20 -1.77 14.45 -2.53
CA ALA A 20 -2.04 13.45 -1.51
C ALA A 20 -1.44 12.16 -2.08
N LYS A 21 -0.36 11.68 -1.47
CA LYS A 21 0.24 10.39 -1.84
C LYS A 21 -0.89 9.38 -1.75
N SER A 22 -1.26 8.76 -2.87
CA SER A 22 -2.32 7.77 -2.89
C SER A 22 -1.94 6.67 -1.90
N VAL A 23 -2.82 6.45 -0.92
CA VAL A 23 -2.62 5.45 0.12
C VAL A 23 -3.07 4.12 -0.49
N PRO A 24 -2.19 3.10 -0.60
CA PRO A 24 -2.61 1.83 -1.16
C PRO A 24 -3.51 1.07 -0.19
N THR A 25 -4.43 0.30 -0.72
CA THR A 25 -5.10 -0.79 0.01
C THR A 25 -4.22 -2.03 -0.08
N VAL A 26 -3.95 -2.67 1.05
CA VAL A 26 -3.29 -3.98 1.10
C VAL A 26 -4.36 -5.05 1.19
N ILE A 27 -4.42 -5.96 0.21
CA ILE A 27 -5.44 -7.01 0.12
C ILE A 27 -4.78 -8.36 0.22
N ALA A 28 -5.08 -9.10 1.28
CA ALA A 28 -4.62 -10.47 1.48
C ALA A 28 -5.70 -11.46 1.03
N TYR A 29 -5.31 -12.50 0.29
CA TYR A 29 -6.19 -13.55 -0.24
C TYR A 29 -5.87 -14.90 0.38
N TYR A 30 -6.92 -15.61 0.80
CA TYR A 30 -6.81 -16.85 1.56
C TYR A 30 -7.63 -17.95 0.89
N LEU A 31 -7.06 -19.15 0.80
CA LEU A 31 -7.83 -20.38 0.52
C LEU A 31 -8.61 -20.88 1.75
N SER A 32 -8.34 -20.33 2.94
CA SER A 32 -9.10 -20.58 4.16
C SER A 32 -10.39 -19.76 4.18
N THR A 33 -11.41 -20.24 4.88
CA THR A 33 -12.66 -19.49 5.11
C THR A 33 -12.52 -18.33 6.11
N SER A 34 -11.32 -18.08 6.64
CA SER A 34 -11.06 -16.99 7.60
C SER A 34 -9.74 -16.28 7.31
N CYS A 35 -9.63 -15.01 7.71
CA CYS A 35 -8.38 -14.22 7.59
C CYS A 35 -7.38 -14.47 8.73
N GLY A 36 -7.62 -15.48 9.58
CA GLY A 36 -6.74 -15.77 10.73
C GLY A 36 -5.56 -16.68 10.40
N THR A 37 -5.45 -17.14 9.15
CA THR A 37 -4.36 -17.98 8.66
C THR A 37 -3.34 -17.14 7.90
N THR A 38 -2.24 -17.76 7.44
CA THR A 38 -1.34 -17.11 6.49
C THR A 38 -2.02 -17.02 5.12
N PRO A 39 -2.01 -15.85 4.44
CA PRO A 39 -2.53 -15.72 3.09
C PRO A 39 -1.61 -16.40 2.07
N ASN A 40 -2.17 -16.79 0.93
CA ASN A 40 -1.38 -17.32 -0.19
C ASN A 40 -0.76 -16.18 -1.01
N ARG A 41 -1.47 -15.04 -1.10
CA ARG A 41 -1.06 -13.86 -1.87
C ARG A 41 -1.52 -12.59 -1.18
N VAL A 42 -0.71 -11.54 -1.25
CA VAL A 42 -1.08 -10.18 -0.81
C VAL A 42 -0.80 -9.19 -1.93
N ASP A 43 -1.76 -8.36 -2.29
CA ASP A 43 -1.62 -7.34 -3.33
C ASP A 43 -1.76 -5.92 -2.78
N LEU A 44 -1.25 -4.97 -3.55
CA LEU A 44 -1.51 -3.56 -3.37
C LEU A 44 -2.41 -3.02 -4.49
N GLU A 45 -3.48 -2.34 -4.09
CA GLU A 45 -4.35 -1.59 -4.98
C GLU A 45 -4.26 -0.09 -4.67
N PHE A 46 -4.05 0.74 -5.68
CA PHE A 46 -4.01 2.20 -5.55
C PHE A 46 -5.34 2.80 -5.95
N ASP A 47 -5.62 3.99 -5.41
CA ASP A 47 -6.77 4.83 -5.77
C ASP A 47 -8.15 4.16 -5.53
N SER A 48 -8.19 3.18 -4.63
CA SER A 48 -9.41 2.54 -4.13
C SER A 48 -9.93 3.24 -2.88
N ASP A 49 -11.26 3.31 -2.73
CA ASP A 49 -11.88 3.65 -1.45
C ASP A 49 -11.59 2.52 -0.45
N CYS A 50 -10.61 2.75 0.42
CA CYS A 50 -10.15 1.72 1.35
C CYS A 50 -11.02 1.68 2.62
N THR A 51 -11.43 0.49 3.02
CA THR A 51 -12.01 0.21 4.34
C THR A 51 -11.42 -1.07 4.90
N ASP A 52 -10.90 -1.00 6.13
CA ASP A 52 -10.40 -2.18 6.84
C ASP A 52 -11.52 -3.20 7.00
N ASN A 53 -11.33 -4.40 6.47
CA ASN A 53 -12.35 -5.43 6.52
C ASN A 53 -11.78 -6.83 6.26
N CYS A 54 -12.22 -7.80 7.06
CA CYS A 54 -12.01 -9.22 6.81
C CYS A 54 -13.34 -9.85 6.39
N LEU A 55 -13.36 -10.43 5.20
CA LEU A 55 -14.48 -11.20 4.66
C LEU A 55 -14.10 -12.68 4.64
N GLY A 56 -14.88 -13.52 5.31
CA GLY A 56 -14.73 -14.97 5.34
C GLY A 56 -15.91 -15.69 4.67
N ASP A 57 -15.79 -17.02 4.59
CA ASP A 57 -16.80 -17.92 4.01
C ASP A 57 -17.27 -17.49 2.60
N LEU A 58 -16.36 -16.94 1.80
CA LEU A 58 -16.62 -16.50 0.43
C LEU A 58 -16.80 -17.69 -0.52
N THR A 59 -17.58 -17.48 -1.56
CA THR A 59 -17.73 -18.45 -2.66
C THR A 59 -16.59 -18.31 -3.66
N GLY A 60 -16.03 -19.43 -4.11
CA GLY A 60 -14.92 -19.49 -5.07
C GLY A 60 -13.65 -20.02 -4.41
N ASP A 61 -12.52 -19.86 -5.11
CA ASP A 61 -11.23 -20.37 -4.63
C ASP A 61 -10.70 -19.55 -3.45
N TRP A 62 -10.78 -18.20 -3.54
CA TRP A 62 -10.52 -17.33 -2.40
C TRP A 62 -11.69 -17.36 -1.44
N GLN A 63 -11.56 -18.17 -0.39
CA GLN A 63 -12.59 -18.37 0.63
C GLN A 63 -12.58 -17.28 1.70
N ALA A 64 -11.52 -16.48 1.76
CA ALA A 64 -11.51 -15.24 2.52
C ALA A 64 -10.62 -14.18 1.86
N SER A 65 -10.88 -12.91 2.19
CA SER A 65 -10.01 -11.79 1.87
C SER A 65 -9.98 -10.78 3.02
N ASN A 66 -8.82 -10.14 3.21
CA ASN A 66 -8.64 -9.10 4.21
C ASN A 66 -8.05 -7.85 3.56
N SER A 67 -8.74 -6.73 3.69
CA SER A 67 -8.27 -5.42 3.24
C SER A 67 -7.81 -4.60 4.45
N VAL A 68 -6.64 -3.97 4.32
CA VAL A 68 -6.06 -3.05 5.30
C VAL A 68 -5.68 -1.74 4.62
N CYS A 69 -5.95 -0.62 5.29
CA CYS A 69 -5.73 0.75 4.85
C CYS A 69 -4.55 1.36 5.62
N PRO A 70 -3.30 0.99 5.32
CA PRO A 70 -2.15 1.49 6.06
C PRO A 70 -2.03 3.00 5.91
N LEU A 71 -2.00 3.75 7.01
CA LEU A 71 -1.65 5.17 7.00
C LEU A 71 -0.14 5.35 6.84
N GLY A 72 0.39 5.01 5.66
CA GLY A 72 1.79 5.21 5.30
C GLY A 72 2.47 3.96 4.74
N ASP A 73 3.33 3.35 5.56
CA ASP A 73 4.19 2.26 5.13
C ASP A 73 3.43 0.93 4.99
N TYR A 74 3.05 0.62 3.76
CA TYR A 74 2.31 -0.59 3.42
C TYR A 74 3.11 -1.87 3.72
N LYS A 75 4.44 -1.83 3.76
CA LYS A 75 5.26 -3.03 3.97
C LYS A 75 5.04 -3.62 5.36
N SER A 76 4.76 -2.78 6.36
CA SER A 76 4.32 -3.22 7.69
C SER A 76 3.02 -4.02 7.61
N ALA A 77 2.03 -3.55 6.84
CA ALA A 77 0.76 -4.26 6.69
C ALA A 77 0.91 -5.58 5.93
N VAL A 78 1.80 -5.64 4.92
CA VAL A 78 2.14 -6.91 4.24
C VAL A 78 2.82 -7.89 5.20
N TRP A 79 3.78 -7.41 5.99
CA TRP A 79 4.47 -8.22 7.00
C TRP A 79 3.49 -8.81 8.04
N ASP A 80 2.59 -7.97 8.55
CA ASP A 80 1.57 -8.38 9.52
C ASP A 80 0.61 -9.41 8.93
N ALA A 81 0.22 -9.26 7.65
CA ALA A 81 -0.64 -10.22 6.95
C ALA A 81 -0.02 -11.62 6.88
N PHE A 82 1.29 -11.74 6.64
CA PHE A 82 1.97 -13.03 6.60
C PHE A 82 2.25 -13.63 8.00
N GLY A 83 2.10 -12.85 9.08
CA GLY A 83 2.23 -13.36 10.44
C GLY A 83 3.60 -13.99 10.74
N GLY A 84 4.66 -13.48 10.11
CA GLY A 84 6.04 -13.99 10.25
C GLY A 84 6.39 -15.17 9.34
N ALA A 85 5.47 -15.62 8.48
CA ALA A 85 5.81 -16.52 7.38
C ALA A 85 6.77 -15.82 6.40
N SER A 86 7.61 -16.61 5.72
CA SER A 86 8.51 -16.05 4.71
C SER A 86 7.75 -15.69 3.45
N TYR A 87 8.08 -14.58 2.81
CA TYR A 87 7.46 -14.17 1.56
C TYR A 87 8.43 -13.41 0.66
N LEU A 88 8.15 -13.45 -0.64
CA LEU A 88 8.77 -12.59 -1.64
C LEU A 88 7.80 -11.46 -1.98
N LEU A 89 8.28 -10.22 -1.93
CA LEU A 89 7.56 -9.02 -2.34
C LEU A 89 8.10 -8.57 -3.69
N GLN A 90 7.22 -8.53 -4.69
CA GLN A 90 7.45 -7.99 -6.03
C GLN A 90 6.80 -6.61 -6.13
N GLU A 91 7.61 -5.55 -6.16
CA GLU A 91 7.15 -4.18 -6.34
C GLU A 91 7.35 -3.77 -7.81
N SER A 92 6.29 -3.30 -8.48
CA SER A 92 6.34 -2.82 -9.86
C SER A 92 6.60 -1.33 -9.92
N TYR A 93 7.57 -0.94 -10.75
CA TYR A 93 7.97 0.44 -10.96
C TYR A 93 7.83 0.86 -12.43
N ILE A 94 7.63 2.15 -12.64
CA ILE A 94 7.74 2.81 -13.95
C ILE A 94 8.84 3.87 -13.94
N ASN A 95 9.11 4.45 -15.11
CA ASN A 95 10.12 5.50 -15.31
C ASN A 95 11.54 5.05 -14.89
N GLY A 96 11.90 3.80 -15.16
CA GLY A 96 13.23 3.29 -14.86
C GLY A 96 13.48 3.11 -13.36
N CYS A 97 12.57 2.43 -12.66
CA CYS A 97 12.68 2.11 -11.23
C CYS A 97 12.47 3.28 -10.25
N GLU A 98 11.80 4.36 -10.68
CA GLU A 98 11.62 5.57 -9.88
C GLU A 98 10.25 5.67 -9.20
N SER A 99 9.18 5.26 -9.91
CA SER A 99 7.80 5.44 -9.43
C SER A 99 7.12 4.09 -9.26
N MET A 100 6.82 3.70 -8.03
CA MET A 100 6.09 2.46 -7.72
C MET A 100 4.62 2.60 -8.15
N VAL A 101 4.08 1.57 -8.82
CA VAL A 101 2.71 1.53 -9.35
C VAL A 101 1.90 0.31 -8.91
N GLY A 102 2.53 -0.65 -8.26
CA GLY A 102 1.89 -1.89 -7.83
C GLY A 102 2.82 -2.71 -6.95
N ALA A 103 2.26 -3.64 -6.19
CA ALA A 103 3.03 -4.70 -5.57
C ALA A 103 2.16 -5.96 -5.39
N SER A 104 2.83 -7.11 -5.43
CA SER A 104 2.28 -8.42 -5.08
C SER A 104 3.30 -9.16 -4.23
N ALA A 105 2.84 -9.85 -3.20
CA ALA A 105 3.66 -10.67 -2.33
C ALA A 105 3.16 -12.12 -2.35
N PHE A 106 4.12 -13.04 -2.41
CA PHE A 106 3.89 -14.47 -2.54
C PHE A 106 4.45 -15.19 -1.33
N LEU A 107 3.66 -16.10 -0.75
CA LEU A 107 4.13 -16.96 0.33
C LEU A 107 5.34 -17.77 -0.15
N ALA A 108 6.50 -17.54 0.46
CA ALA A 108 7.76 -18.17 0.09
C ALA A 108 7.98 -19.46 0.88
N SER A 109 7.01 -20.38 0.80
CA SER A 109 7.00 -21.65 1.53
C SER A 109 7.84 -22.74 0.85
N GLY A 110 8.19 -22.55 -0.44
CA GLY A 110 8.74 -23.61 -1.30
C GLY A 110 7.71 -24.69 -1.70
N ASN A 111 6.44 -24.54 -1.30
CA ASN A 111 5.34 -25.40 -1.73
C ASN A 111 4.60 -24.80 -2.92
N CYS A 112 3.71 -25.59 -3.51
CA CYS A 112 2.80 -25.15 -4.56
C CYS A 112 1.63 -24.38 -3.94
N GLU A 113 1.60 -23.06 -4.14
CA GLU A 113 0.59 -22.16 -3.58
C GLU A 113 -0.31 -21.62 -4.70
N GLN A 114 -1.63 -21.68 -4.54
CA GLN A 114 -2.52 -21.03 -5.52
C GLN A 114 -2.40 -19.50 -5.37
N VAL A 115 -2.20 -18.79 -6.49
CA VAL A 115 -2.00 -17.33 -6.51
C VAL A 115 -2.96 -16.59 -7.45
N ILE A 116 -3.65 -17.31 -8.33
CA ILE A 116 -4.82 -16.81 -9.08
C ILE A 116 -5.92 -17.84 -9.00
N MET A 117 -7.16 -17.38 -8.77
CA MET A 117 -8.36 -18.21 -8.87
C MET A 117 -8.49 -18.83 -10.26
N PHE A 118 -9.31 -19.88 -10.38
CA PHE A 118 -9.67 -20.45 -11.66
C PHE A 118 -10.29 -19.40 -12.58
N VAL A 119 -9.71 -19.23 -13.76
CA VAL A 119 -10.24 -18.34 -14.80
C VAL A 119 -10.82 -19.18 -15.92
N GLU A 120 -12.14 -19.07 -16.15
CA GLU A 120 -12.86 -19.90 -17.13
C GLU A 120 -12.25 -19.84 -18.54
N ASN A 121 -11.85 -18.66 -18.99
CA ASN A 121 -11.22 -18.49 -20.30
C ASN A 121 -9.83 -19.12 -20.41
N TRP A 122 -9.12 -19.30 -19.29
CA TRP A 122 -7.81 -19.96 -19.26
C TRP A 122 -7.98 -21.47 -19.11
N GLY A 123 -9.03 -21.90 -18.41
CA GLY A 123 -9.30 -23.30 -18.08
C GLY A 123 -8.47 -23.82 -16.92
N TYR A 124 -7.83 -22.93 -16.15
CA TYR A 124 -7.02 -23.29 -14.98
C TYR A 124 -6.94 -22.14 -13.96
N ALA A 125 -6.58 -22.49 -12.73
CA ALA A 125 -6.05 -21.58 -11.73
C ALA A 125 -4.52 -21.48 -11.90
N VAL A 126 -3.90 -20.42 -11.38
CA VAL A 126 -2.44 -20.29 -11.42
C VAL A 126 -1.89 -20.54 -10.03
N TYR A 127 -0.86 -21.37 -9.98
CA TYR A 127 -0.11 -21.71 -8.78
C TYR A 127 1.31 -21.18 -8.91
N SER A 128 1.97 -20.91 -7.79
CA SER A 128 3.38 -20.57 -7.77
C SER A 128 4.17 -21.34 -6.73
N VAL A 129 5.45 -21.53 -7.02
CA VAL A 129 6.46 -21.90 -6.03
C VAL A 129 7.40 -20.72 -5.88
N ALA A 130 7.29 -20.03 -4.75
CA ALA A 130 8.18 -18.94 -4.36
C ALA A 130 9.12 -19.43 -3.26
N GLN A 131 10.43 -19.16 -3.38
CA GLN A 131 11.41 -19.60 -2.39
C GLN A 131 12.72 -18.81 -2.43
N LEU A 132 13.43 -18.85 -1.31
CA LEU A 132 14.84 -18.46 -1.23
C LEU A 132 15.71 -19.68 -1.51
N GLU A 133 16.65 -19.54 -2.43
CA GLU A 133 17.58 -20.58 -2.83
C GLU A 133 18.78 -20.66 -1.87
N SER A 134 19.44 -21.82 -1.86
CA SER A 134 20.60 -22.06 -0.98
C SER A 134 21.82 -21.17 -1.24
N ASP A 135 21.93 -20.60 -2.44
CA ASP A 135 22.99 -19.66 -2.81
C ASP A 135 22.66 -18.20 -2.40
N GLY A 136 21.45 -17.96 -1.90
CA GLY A 136 20.93 -16.66 -1.52
C GLY A 136 20.25 -15.88 -2.65
N SER A 137 20.07 -16.49 -3.83
CA SER A 137 19.12 -16.03 -4.84
C SER A 137 17.69 -16.39 -4.43
N ALA A 138 16.70 -15.94 -5.19
CA ALA A 138 15.31 -16.35 -5.01
C ALA A 138 14.69 -16.74 -6.36
N SER A 139 13.60 -17.50 -6.32
CA SER A 139 12.84 -17.84 -7.50
C SER A 139 11.33 -17.74 -7.26
N VAL A 140 10.61 -17.42 -8.33
CA VAL A 140 9.15 -17.55 -8.40
C VAL A 140 8.83 -18.24 -9.72
N ASN A 141 8.28 -19.45 -9.65
CA ASN A 141 7.88 -20.24 -10.80
C ASN A 141 6.36 -20.44 -10.78
N TYR A 142 5.71 -20.48 -11.94
CA TYR A 142 4.27 -20.53 -12.08
C TYR A 142 3.79 -21.75 -12.85
N PHE A 143 2.64 -22.27 -12.43
CA PHE A 143 2.08 -23.55 -12.87
C PHE A 143 0.57 -23.47 -13.05
N THR A 144 0.02 -24.41 -13.82
CA THR A 144 -1.42 -24.51 -14.09
C THR A 144 -2.14 -25.58 -13.26
N ASP A 145 -1.41 -26.31 -12.42
CA ASP A 145 -1.92 -27.40 -11.57
C ASP A 145 -1.42 -27.28 -10.13
N SER A 146 -2.19 -27.82 -9.20
CA SER A 146 -1.94 -27.78 -7.75
C SER A 146 -0.74 -28.61 -7.30
N ASP A 147 -0.21 -29.48 -8.16
CA ASP A 147 1.00 -30.25 -7.87
C ASP A 147 2.26 -29.54 -8.40
N CYS A 148 2.10 -28.38 -9.07
CA CYS A 148 3.16 -27.60 -9.69
C CYS A 148 4.03 -28.44 -10.63
N THR A 149 3.39 -29.23 -11.49
CA THR A 149 4.07 -30.12 -12.45
C THR A 149 3.99 -29.65 -13.89
N THR A 150 2.98 -28.84 -14.21
CA THR A 150 2.68 -28.28 -15.53
C THR A 150 2.95 -26.79 -15.49
N THR A 151 4.02 -26.37 -16.17
CA THR A 151 4.45 -24.97 -16.24
C THR A 151 3.39 -24.09 -16.89
N LEU A 152 3.30 -22.84 -16.45
CA LEU A 152 2.47 -21.83 -17.09
C LEU A 152 2.96 -21.57 -18.53
N PRO A 153 2.12 -21.77 -19.56
CA PRO A 153 2.57 -21.71 -20.96
C PRO A 153 2.91 -20.30 -21.42
N GLU A 154 2.21 -19.30 -20.90
CA GLU A 154 2.39 -17.87 -21.22
C GLU A 154 2.18 -17.03 -19.95
N ALA A 155 2.84 -15.88 -19.87
CA ALA A 155 2.70 -15.01 -18.72
C ALA A 155 1.24 -14.58 -18.50
N ALA A 156 0.73 -14.80 -17.29
CA ALA A 156 -0.64 -14.44 -16.92
C ALA A 156 -0.64 -13.14 -16.10
N ARG A 157 -1.65 -12.29 -16.27
CA ARG A 157 -1.72 -11.03 -15.53
C ARG A 157 -2.16 -11.28 -14.07
N LEU A 158 -1.32 -10.92 -13.11
CA LEU A 158 -1.62 -10.99 -11.66
C LEU A 158 -2.39 -9.76 -11.21
N THR A 159 -1.84 -8.58 -11.48
CA THR A 159 -2.44 -7.26 -11.21
C THR A 159 -2.28 -6.36 -12.43
N GLN A 160 -2.59 -5.08 -12.33
CA GLN A 160 -2.47 -4.18 -13.46
C GLN A 160 -1.04 -4.06 -14.03
N TYR A 161 -0.03 -4.19 -13.18
CA TYR A 161 1.37 -3.91 -13.50
C TYR A 161 2.30 -5.11 -13.22
N ILE A 162 1.73 -6.25 -12.84
CA ILE A 162 2.47 -7.45 -12.46
C ILE A 162 1.93 -8.64 -13.23
N ASN A 163 2.84 -9.40 -13.84
CA ASN A 163 2.54 -10.66 -14.51
C ASN A 163 3.15 -11.83 -13.72
N ALA A 164 2.43 -12.95 -13.71
CA ALA A 164 2.93 -14.25 -13.33
C ALA A 164 3.83 -14.75 -14.46
N GLN A 165 5.14 -14.60 -14.27
CA GLN A 165 6.17 -15.04 -15.19
C GLN A 165 7.32 -15.64 -14.38
N ASP A 166 7.80 -16.81 -14.78
CA ASP A 166 8.92 -17.47 -14.13
C ASP A 166 10.13 -16.53 -14.05
N THR A 167 10.59 -16.30 -12.82
CA THR A 167 11.62 -15.31 -12.53
C THR A 167 12.65 -15.90 -11.59
N ILE A 168 13.92 -15.76 -11.96
CA ILE A 168 15.07 -16.01 -11.07
C ILE A 168 15.61 -14.65 -10.67
N ILE A 169 15.63 -14.38 -9.38
CA ILE A 169 16.13 -13.14 -8.79
C ILE A 169 17.53 -13.43 -8.26
N ASP A 170 18.54 -12.89 -8.92
CA ASP A 170 19.91 -13.05 -8.45
C ASP A 170 20.12 -12.38 -7.08
N LYS A 171 21.09 -12.89 -6.34
CA LYS A 171 21.41 -12.43 -4.98
C LYS A 171 21.77 -10.94 -4.91
N ALA A 172 22.34 -10.36 -5.98
CA ALA A 172 22.73 -8.95 -5.97
C ALA A 172 21.52 -8.02 -6.18
N THR A 173 20.50 -8.50 -6.89
CA THR A 173 19.23 -7.78 -7.09
C THR A 173 18.28 -7.95 -5.90
N LEU A 174 18.22 -9.14 -5.30
CA LEU A 174 17.34 -9.42 -4.15
C LEU A 174 17.67 -8.52 -2.95
N ASN A 175 16.65 -7.89 -2.36
CA ASN A 175 16.77 -6.93 -1.25
C ASN A 175 17.61 -5.68 -1.58
N SER A 176 17.80 -5.37 -2.86
CA SER A 176 18.45 -4.13 -3.29
C SER A 176 17.43 -3.07 -3.68
N ASP A 177 17.88 -1.83 -3.84
CA ASP A 177 17.09 -0.74 -4.42
C ASP A 177 17.05 -0.76 -5.95
N SER A 178 17.60 -1.80 -6.58
CA SER A 178 17.62 -1.93 -8.05
C SER A 178 16.41 -2.68 -8.54
N CYS A 179 15.91 -2.30 -9.71
CA CYS A 179 14.94 -3.11 -10.42
C CYS A 179 15.63 -4.11 -11.35
N ASP A 180 14.95 -5.21 -11.61
CA ASP A 180 15.29 -6.13 -12.69
C ASP A 180 14.95 -5.56 -14.08
N GLY A 181 15.12 -6.39 -15.12
CA GLY A 181 14.84 -6.03 -16.51
C GLY A 181 13.38 -5.64 -16.80
N ASP A 182 12.45 -6.05 -15.94
CA ASP A 182 11.01 -5.81 -16.07
C ASP A 182 10.52 -4.66 -15.18
N ASN A 183 11.44 -3.92 -14.55
CA ASN A 183 11.18 -2.86 -13.59
C ASN A 183 10.55 -3.35 -12.28
N TYR A 184 10.86 -4.58 -11.85
CA TYR A 184 10.48 -5.08 -10.54
C TYR A 184 11.61 -4.93 -9.52
N ARG A 185 11.29 -4.40 -8.33
CA ARG A 185 12.15 -4.58 -7.15
C ARG A 185 11.68 -5.79 -6.38
N TRP A 186 12.64 -6.58 -5.91
CA TRP A 186 12.39 -7.82 -5.20
C TRP A 186 12.93 -7.74 -3.79
N SER A 187 12.07 -8.02 -2.81
CA SER A 187 12.47 -8.17 -1.41
C SER A 187 12.06 -9.54 -0.88
N TYR A 188 12.89 -10.14 -0.04
CA TYR A 188 12.60 -11.35 0.70
C TYR A 188 12.55 -11.04 2.19
N TYR A 189 11.46 -11.44 2.84
CA TYR A 189 11.28 -11.31 4.28
C TYR A 189 11.04 -12.69 4.90
N SER A 190 11.52 -12.87 6.12
CA SER A 190 11.31 -14.09 6.91
C SER A 190 11.35 -13.76 8.40
N SER A 191 10.98 -14.71 9.26
CA SER A 191 11.15 -14.54 10.71
C SER A 191 12.59 -14.25 11.15
N SER A 192 13.58 -14.72 10.39
CA SER A 192 15.02 -14.48 10.62
C SER A 192 15.54 -13.16 10.03
N SER A 193 14.80 -12.59 9.08
CA SER A 193 15.07 -11.31 8.44
C SER A 193 13.74 -10.56 8.31
N PRO A 194 13.16 -10.12 9.44
CA PRO A 194 11.84 -9.53 9.47
C PRO A 194 11.85 -8.17 8.80
N TYR A 195 10.67 -7.71 8.37
CA TYR A 195 10.53 -6.31 8.00
C TYR A 195 10.80 -5.42 9.21
N THR A 196 11.66 -4.42 9.03
CA THR A 196 11.88 -3.35 10.01
C THR A 196 11.61 -2.03 9.32
N SER A 197 10.65 -1.27 9.83
CA SER A 197 10.41 0.07 9.31
C SER A 197 11.62 0.95 9.60
N ASP A 198 12.16 1.57 8.55
CA ASP A 198 13.20 2.58 8.71
C ASP A 198 12.59 3.83 9.35
N SER A 199 12.63 3.88 10.69
CA SER A 199 12.44 5.13 11.41
C SER A 199 13.67 6.00 11.16
N GLY A 200 13.63 6.81 10.11
CA GLY A 200 14.70 7.71 9.68
C GLY A 200 15.38 8.44 10.84
N THR A 201 16.43 7.83 11.36
CA THR A 201 17.49 8.41 12.18
C THR A 201 18.73 7.64 11.77
N GLY A 202 19.61 8.29 11.01
CA GLY A 202 20.83 7.68 10.52
C GLY A 202 21.60 7.04 11.68
N SER A 203 21.65 5.71 11.69
CA SER A 203 22.46 4.97 12.66
C SER A 203 23.91 5.06 12.23
N VAL A 204 24.65 5.92 12.92
CA VAL A 204 26.09 5.74 13.11
C VAL A 204 26.26 4.38 13.79
N GLY A 205 27.00 3.48 13.15
CA GLY A 205 27.10 2.07 13.51
C GLY A 205 27.28 1.84 15.02
N SER A 206 26.29 1.21 15.63
CA SER A 206 26.39 0.72 17.00
C SER A 206 26.91 -0.72 16.95
N ALA A 207 28.22 -0.86 17.06
CA ALA A 207 28.87 -2.14 17.25
C ALA A 207 28.31 -2.77 18.54
N VAL A 208 27.62 -3.91 18.40
CA VAL A 208 27.23 -4.73 19.55
C VAL A 208 28.51 -5.29 20.15
N VAL A 209 28.86 -4.81 21.34
CA VAL A 209 29.95 -5.33 22.16
C VAL A 209 29.57 -6.75 22.60
N SER A 210 30.10 -7.76 21.90
CA SER A 210 30.12 -9.13 22.40
C SER A 210 31.20 -9.24 23.49
N VAL A 211 30.75 -9.57 24.70
CA VAL A 211 31.63 -9.90 25.83
C VAL A 211 32.34 -11.20 25.50
N VAL A 212 33.63 -11.10 25.16
CA VAL A 212 34.54 -12.23 24.97
C VAL A 212 35.01 -12.71 26.34
N ASN A 213 34.63 -13.92 26.72
CA ASN A 213 35.38 -14.69 27.72
C ASN A 213 36.45 -15.50 27.00
N THR A 214 37.70 -15.12 27.23
CA THR A 214 38.92 -15.72 26.69
C THR A 214 39.22 -17.08 27.30
N THR A 215 39.44 -18.08 26.44
CA THR A 215 40.53 -19.05 26.64
C THR A 215 41.02 -19.51 25.27
N GLU A 216 42.31 -19.29 25.03
CA GLU A 216 43.05 -19.59 23.80
C GLU A 216 43.19 -21.09 23.53
N SER A 217 43.15 -21.50 22.26
CA SER A 217 44.23 -22.30 21.64
C SER A 217 44.04 -22.47 20.12
N THR A 218 44.96 -21.85 19.38
CA THR A 218 45.53 -22.13 18.04
C THR A 218 44.80 -22.98 16.98
N GLY A 219 44.59 -22.35 15.79
CA GLY A 219 45.02 -22.89 14.49
C GLY A 219 43.95 -23.11 13.39
N GLY A 220 44.01 -22.34 12.30
CA GLY A 220 43.58 -22.77 10.95
C GLY A 220 42.36 -22.08 10.30
N THR A 221 42.65 -21.32 9.23
CA THR A 221 41.88 -21.00 7.99
C THR A 221 40.36 -21.23 7.87
N ASP A 222 39.70 -20.20 7.30
CA ASP A 222 38.47 -20.17 6.49
C ASP A 222 37.22 -20.94 6.98
N ALA A 223 36.21 -20.20 7.48
CA ALA A 223 34.79 -20.37 7.15
C ALA A 223 33.90 -19.45 8.02
N ASN A 224 32.99 -18.72 7.37
CA ASN A 224 31.84 -18.08 7.97
C ASN A 224 30.87 -19.16 8.50
N PRO A 225 30.47 -19.19 9.79
CA PRO A 225 29.53 -20.20 10.27
C PRO A 225 28.09 -19.74 10.06
N ILE A 226 27.46 -20.25 9.00
CA ILE A 226 25.99 -20.32 8.88
C ILE A 226 25.54 -21.48 9.78
N SER A 227 24.86 -21.17 10.88
CA SER A 227 24.16 -22.17 11.68
C SER A 227 22.96 -22.69 10.89
N LYS A 228 23.02 -23.98 10.55
CA LYS A 228 21.88 -24.80 10.13
C LYS A 228 21.15 -25.26 11.39
N ASP A 229 19.84 -25.08 11.45
CA ASP A 229 19.01 -25.89 12.33
C ASP A 229 17.85 -26.52 11.54
N ASN A 230 17.77 -27.83 11.65
CA ASN A 230 16.78 -28.70 11.05
C ASN A 230 15.82 -29.18 12.16
N SER A 231 14.53 -28.97 11.92
CA SER A 231 13.36 -29.76 12.35
C SER A 231 13.03 -29.95 13.84
N SER A 232 11.76 -29.63 14.11
CA SER A 232 10.86 -30.28 15.08
C SER A 232 11.05 -29.93 16.55
N THR A 233 10.33 -28.90 17.01
CA THR A 233 9.68 -28.97 18.32
C THR A 233 8.39 -28.15 18.36
N LYS A 234 7.29 -28.85 18.61
CA LYS A 234 5.93 -28.33 18.85
C LYS A 234 5.92 -27.47 20.12
N VAL A 235 5.61 -26.18 20.02
CA VAL A 235 5.36 -25.30 21.18
C VAL A 235 3.86 -25.04 21.31
N THR A 236 3.31 -25.39 22.47
CA THR A 236 1.91 -25.24 22.87
C THR A 236 1.78 -23.94 23.71
N PRO A 237 0.66 -23.19 23.63
CA PRO A 237 0.62 -21.78 24.04
C PRO A 237 0.54 -21.59 25.55
N THR A 238 1.19 -20.54 26.06
CA THR A 238 1.01 -20.07 27.45
C THR A 238 0.24 -18.75 27.43
N THR A 239 -0.90 -18.76 28.11
CA THR A 239 -1.85 -17.66 28.22
C THR A 239 -1.47 -16.69 29.35
N SER A 240 -1.44 -15.39 29.00
CA SER A 240 -1.74 -14.18 29.78
C SER A 240 -0.93 -13.82 31.04
N THR A 241 -0.37 -12.60 31.04
CA THR A 241 -0.95 -11.52 31.87
C THR A 241 -0.58 -10.12 31.38
N THR A 242 -1.59 -9.27 31.49
CA THR A 242 -1.73 -7.84 31.22
C THR A 242 -0.65 -6.95 31.85
N VAL A 243 -0.15 -5.99 31.07
CA VAL A 243 0.33 -4.71 31.61
C VAL A 243 -0.34 -3.59 30.81
N ALA A 244 -1.19 -2.86 31.50
CA ALA A 244 -1.78 -1.63 31.01
C ALA A 244 -0.76 -0.50 31.16
N SER A 245 -0.56 0.26 30.10
CA SER A 245 -0.04 1.62 30.13
C SER A 245 -0.58 2.33 28.90
N GLY A 246 -1.66 3.09 29.13
CA GLY A 246 -2.18 4.01 28.14
C GLY A 246 -1.32 5.26 28.08
N ASP A 247 -1.23 5.83 26.89
CA ASP A 247 -1.05 7.26 26.69
C ASP A 247 -1.80 7.67 25.43
N ASN A 248 -2.94 8.33 25.64
CA ASN A 248 -3.78 8.89 24.62
C ASN A 248 -3.13 10.19 24.11
N LEU A 249 -2.35 10.10 23.04
CA LEU A 249 -1.73 11.25 22.37
C LEU A 249 -2.06 11.31 20.87
N GLY A 250 -3.29 10.96 20.53
CA GLY A 250 -3.81 10.93 19.15
C GLY A 250 -5.06 11.79 18.90
N VAL A 251 -5.34 12.83 19.71
CA VAL A 251 -6.57 13.65 19.58
C VAL A 251 -6.30 15.17 19.50
N ILE A 252 -5.05 15.64 19.44
CA ILE A 252 -4.74 17.09 19.52
C ILE A 252 -4.33 17.74 18.18
N VAL A 253 -4.51 17.07 17.03
CA VAL A 253 -4.30 17.70 15.70
C VAL A 253 -5.57 17.70 14.81
N GLY A 254 -6.71 17.18 15.29
CA GLY A 254 -7.98 17.24 14.56
C GLY A 254 -8.84 18.49 14.83
N ALA A 255 -8.64 19.18 15.96
CA ALA A 255 -9.54 20.25 16.39
C ALA A 255 -9.24 21.63 15.77
N VAL A 256 -7.97 21.92 15.43
CA VAL A 256 -7.58 23.27 14.96
C VAL A 256 -7.93 23.48 13.48
N ALA A 257 -7.77 22.44 12.64
CA ALA A 257 -8.16 22.50 11.23
C ALA A 257 -9.69 22.52 11.04
N GLY A 258 -10.43 21.73 11.83
CA GLY A 258 -11.90 21.71 11.80
C GLY A 258 -12.52 23.04 12.24
N ALA A 259 -11.98 23.67 13.29
CA ALA A 259 -12.48 24.96 13.77
C ALA A 259 -12.31 26.09 12.74
N LEU A 260 -11.21 26.10 11.97
CA LEU A 260 -10.98 27.10 10.92
C LEU A 260 -11.98 26.98 9.77
N VAL A 261 -12.30 25.77 9.33
CA VAL A 261 -13.29 25.55 8.26
C VAL A 261 -14.68 25.99 8.69
N VAL A 262 -15.10 25.66 9.91
CA VAL A 262 -16.42 26.05 10.45
C VAL A 262 -16.53 27.57 10.59
N VAL A 263 -15.47 28.25 11.04
CA VAL A 263 -15.45 29.73 11.15
C VAL A 263 -15.54 30.39 9.77
N LEU A 264 -14.86 29.88 8.76
CA LEU A 264 -14.91 30.42 7.40
C LEU A 264 -16.31 30.26 6.77
N ILE A 265 -16.95 29.11 6.97
CA ILE A 265 -18.34 28.87 6.51
C ILE A 265 -19.32 29.81 7.22
N ALA A 266 -19.18 29.98 8.54
CA ALA A 266 -20.03 30.89 9.32
C ALA A 266 -19.87 32.35 8.87
N LEU A 267 -18.65 32.81 8.62
CA LEU A 267 -18.38 34.16 8.13
C LEU A 267 -18.93 34.36 6.71
N GLY A 268 -18.76 33.38 5.82
CA GLY A 268 -19.33 33.40 4.47
C GLY A 268 -20.86 33.50 4.49
N PHE A 269 -21.51 32.71 5.35
CA PHE A 269 -22.97 32.72 5.49
C PHE A 269 -23.49 34.05 6.06
N VAL A 270 -22.85 34.62 7.08
CA VAL A 270 -23.23 35.91 7.65
C VAL A 270 -23.05 37.04 6.63
N TRP A 271 -21.98 37.00 5.83
CA TRP A 271 -21.72 38.02 4.82
C TRP A 271 -22.73 37.94 3.67
N HIS A 272 -23.06 36.72 3.21
CA HIS A 272 -24.07 36.52 2.18
C HIS A 272 -25.47 36.95 2.65
N ARG A 273 -25.78 36.76 3.93
CA ARG A 273 -27.07 37.15 4.51
C ARG A 273 -27.17 38.66 4.78
N ARG A 274 -26.04 39.34 5.05
CA ARG A 274 -25.97 40.80 5.17
C ARG A 274 -26.04 41.52 3.82
N ARG A 275 -25.56 40.89 2.73
CA ARG A 275 -25.64 41.45 1.38
C ARG A 275 -27.04 41.39 0.75
N GLY A 276 -27.95 40.60 1.33
CA GLY A 276 -29.34 40.48 0.86
C GLY A 276 -30.31 41.55 1.35
N LYS A 277 -29.86 42.55 2.12
CA LYS A 277 -30.70 43.68 2.56
C LYS A 277 -29.92 44.98 2.49
N GLY A 278 -30.06 45.69 1.37
CA GLY A 278 -29.61 47.07 1.25
C GLY A 278 -29.36 47.47 -0.20
N SER A 279 -30.43 47.82 -0.92
CA SER A 279 -30.61 49.16 -1.48
C SER A 279 -31.79 49.17 -2.45
N ASP A 280 -32.90 49.71 -1.96
CA ASP A 280 -33.93 50.31 -2.81
C ASP A 280 -33.36 51.55 -3.53
N THR A 281 -33.84 51.72 -4.76
CA THR A 281 -34.01 53.00 -5.49
C THR A 281 -32.76 53.80 -5.87
N LEU A 282 -32.49 53.86 -7.17
CA LEU A 282 -32.39 55.12 -7.92
C LEU A 282 -32.67 54.86 -9.41
N GLU A 283 -33.76 55.45 -9.88
CA GLU A 283 -34.09 55.66 -11.28
C GLU A 283 -32.94 56.35 -12.02
N THR A 284 -32.64 55.91 -13.23
CA THR A 284 -32.43 56.83 -14.36
C THR A 284 -32.85 56.11 -15.64
N ASP A 285 -33.97 56.60 -16.13
CA ASP A 285 -34.57 56.51 -17.46
C ASP A 285 -33.53 56.74 -18.57
N ASN A 286 -33.44 55.87 -19.59
CA ASN A 286 -33.96 56.18 -20.93
C ASN A 286 -33.60 55.13 -22.00
N GLN A 287 -34.55 54.98 -22.91
CA GLN A 287 -34.37 54.73 -24.34
C GLN A 287 -34.54 53.29 -24.88
N SER A 288 -35.83 52.95 -24.99
CA SER A 288 -36.56 52.71 -26.25
C SER A 288 -36.24 51.46 -27.10
N GLN A 289 -37.34 50.77 -27.41
CA GLN A 289 -37.67 50.18 -28.71
C GLN A 289 -37.40 48.68 -28.91
N SER A 290 -38.36 47.84 -28.51
CA SER A 290 -39.16 47.05 -29.46
C SER A 290 -40.36 46.37 -28.77
N GLN A 291 -41.53 46.60 -29.35
CA GLN A 291 -42.84 46.01 -29.03
C GLN A 291 -42.77 44.47 -28.94
N ASN A 292 -43.38 43.82 -27.93
CA ASN A 292 -44.76 43.30 -27.95
C ASN A 292 -45.10 42.57 -29.28
N GLN A 293 -45.63 41.35 -29.34
CA GLN A 293 -46.32 40.53 -28.36
C GLN A 293 -46.81 39.25 -29.08
N TYR A 294 -47.11 38.23 -28.28
CA TYR A 294 -48.21 37.27 -28.45
C TYR A 294 -48.13 36.07 -29.43
N LEU A 295 -48.09 34.90 -28.76
CA LEU A 295 -49.00 33.77 -28.82
C LEU A 295 -48.96 32.79 -30.02
N THR A 296 -48.64 31.55 -29.64
CA THR A 296 -49.09 30.27 -30.18
C THR A 296 -50.46 30.28 -30.88
N ASN A 297 -50.55 29.68 -32.07
CA ASN A 297 -51.47 28.56 -32.31
C ASN A 297 -51.23 27.81 -33.63
N ALA A 298 -51.27 26.48 -33.51
CA ALA A 298 -51.68 25.42 -34.42
C ALA A 298 -51.82 25.65 -35.96
N THR A 299 -51.16 24.75 -36.69
CA THR A 299 -51.49 23.98 -37.94
C THR A 299 -53.00 23.93 -38.31
N PRO A 300 -53.46 23.68 -39.57
CA PRO A 300 -52.81 22.87 -40.62
C PRO A 300 -53.03 23.26 -42.10
N ALA A 301 -52.22 22.67 -43.00
CA ALA A 301 -52.58 22.06 -44.28
C ALA A 301 -51.35 21.34 -44.87
#